data_AF-A0A9D8EGY4-F1
#
_entry.id   AF-A0A9D8EGY4-F1
#
_cell.length_a   1.000
_cell.length_b   1.000
_cell.length_c   1.000
_cell.angle_alpha   90.00
_cell.angle_beta   90.00
_cell.angle_gamma   90.00
#
_symmetry.space_group_name_H-M   'P 1'
#
loop_
_entity.id
_entity.type
_entity.pdbx_description
1 polymer ?
#
loop_
_entity_poly.entity_id
_entity_poly.type
_entity_poly.pdbx_seq_one_letter_code
_entity_poly.pdbx_strand_id
1 'polypeptide(L)'
;SVFFIAFMPYALILLLYKSGLLSDLQMPKRKERLLPLLAVNLCVLTGFMFLFFINSGDVLKAVYLIYMVGLPGLSLITMFYKVSFHSSYVTMFSLTYMIIFGKWAIFTLLLIPLVGWSRVRLKRHTISQVLIGIILSGTVSLTVFSLNGYSFYRYFPPGLMWNIFHIITEHLKYSFPGKSINMLFFFMMFALVLYLNMLIFSEGSYLKKGETCFLKRNICLFR
;
A
#
# COMPACT_ATOMS: atom_id res chain seq x y z
N SER A 1 5.11 17.82 -2.26
CA SER A 1 4.42 16.58 -1.83
C SER A 1 4.97 16.05 -0.51
N VAL A 2 6.26 15.66 -0.43
CA VAL A 2 6.89 15.09 0.80
C VAL A 2 6.63 15.92 2.06
N PHE A 3 6.61 17.24 1.93
CA PHE A 3 6.26 18.18 2.99
C PHE A 3 4.94 17.83 3.70
N PHE A 4 3.86 17.57 2.95
CA PHE A 4 2.51 17.32 3.49
C PHE A 4 2.35 15.94 4.13
N ILE A 5 3.13 14.96 3.70
CA ILE A 5 3.01 13.57 4.18
C ILE A 5 4.01 13.22 5.30
N ALA A 6 5.10 13.99 5.45
CA ALA A 6 6.15 13.70 6.42
C ALA A 6 6.41 14.89 7.35
N PHE A 7 6.86 16.03 6.82
CA PHE A 7 7.30 17.17 7.64
C PHE A 7 6.15 17.79 8.42
N MET A 8 5.05 18.12 7.74
CA MET A 8 3.87 18.74 8.34
C MET A 8 3.22 17.86 9.43
N PRO A 9 2.91 16.57 9.20
CA PRO A 9 2.33 15.73 10.24
C PRO A 9 3.30 15.50 11.40
N TYR A 10 4.60 15.35 11.14
CA TYR A 10 5.59 15.22 12.20
C TYR A 10 5.66 16.48 13.09
N ALA A 11 5.67 17.67 12.47
CA ALA A 11 5.62 18.93 13.20
C ALA A 11 4.35 19.06 14.05
N LEU A 12 3.18 18.71 13.51
CA LEU A 12 1.93 18.73 14.27
C LEU A 12 1.95 17.76 15.46
N ILE A 13 2.46 16.54 15.28
CA ILE A 13 2.59 15.56 16.38
C ILE A 13 3.53 16.09 17.46
N LEU A 14 4.65 16.71 17.08
CA LEU A 14 5.56 17.34 18.04
C LEU A 14 4.91 18.50 18.80
N LEU A 15 4.09 19.32 18.13
CA LEU A 15 3.34 20.40 18.79
C LEU A 15 2.31 19.84 19.78
N LEU A 16 1.57 18.79 19.39
CA LEU A 16 0.62 18.09 20.27
C LEU A 16 1.31 17.46 21.49
N TYR A 17 2.52 16.97 21.31
CA TYR A 17 3.34 16.45 22.41
C TYR A 17 3.80 17.57 23.35
N LYS A 18 4.33 18.67 22.79
CA LYS A 18 4.76 19.84 23.57
C LYS A 18 3.62 20.53 24.31
N SER A 19 2.41 20.49 23.77
CA SER A 19 1.22 21.07 24.42
C SER A 19 0.61 20.18 25.51
N GLY A 20 1.23 19.04 25.83
CA GLY A 20 0.77 18.11 26.86
C GLY A 20 -0.48 17.30 26.49
N LEU A 21 -0.94 17.38 25.23
CA LEU A 21 -2.09 16.62 24.73
C LEU A 21 -1.75 15.15 24.45
N LEU A 22 -0.46 14.84 24.30
CA LEU A 22 0.06 13.48 24.14
C LEU A 22 1.02 13.16 25.29
N SER A 23 0.83 12.02 25.95
CA SER A 23 1.70 11.61 27.07
C SER A 23 3.02 11.00 26.60
N ASP A 24 3.03 10.37 25.42
CA ASP A 24 4.19 9.69 24.85
C ASP A 24 4.10 9.70 23.31
N LEU A 25 5.22 9.94 22.64
CA LEU A 25 5.36 9.85 21.19
C LEU A 25 5.10 8.43 20.65
N GLN A 26 5.34 7.39 21.45
CA GLN A 26 5.02 6.00 21.09
C GLN A 26 3.51 5.70 21.16
N MET A 27 2.71 6.64 21.71
CA MET A 27 1.24 6.58 21.78
C MET A 27 0.72 5.19 22.19
N PRO A 28 1.08 4.66 23.37
CA PRO A 28 0.66 3.33 23.81
C PRO A 28 -0.86 3.29 24.05
N LYS A 29 -1.44 4.38 24.56
CA LYS A 29 -2.88 4.50 24.85
C LYS A 29 -3.67 4.80 23.58
N ARG A 30 -4.70 3.99 23.33
CA ARG A 30 -5.57 4.12 22.16
C ARG A 30 -6.28 5.48 22.09
N LYS A 31 -6.74 6.01 23.23
CA LYS A 31 -7.47 7.28 23.31
C LYS A 31 -6.64 8.47 22.82
N GLU A 32 -5.32 8.40 22.98
CA GLU A 32 -4.37 9.43 22.54
C GLU A 32 -4.07 9.34 21.03
N ARG A 33 -4.53 8.31 20.31
CA ARG A 33 -4.26 8.11 18.88
C ARG A 33 -5.24 8.84 17.97
N LEU A 34 -6.43 9.18 18.45
CA LEU A 34 -7.47 9.78 17.62
C LEU A 34 -7.01 11.15 17.06
N LEU A 35 -6.45 11.99 17.93
CA LEU A 35 -6.03 13.34 17.56
C LEU A 35 -4.85 13.33 16.56
N PRO A 36 -3.77 12.55 16.75
CA PRO A 36 -2.73 12.36 15.74
C PRO A 36 -3.27 11.80 14.41
N LEU A 37 -4.16 10.81 14.45
CA LEU A 37 -4.73 10.23 13.22
C LEU A 37 -5.51 11.29 12.45
N LEU A 38 -6.37 12.08 13.11
CA LEU A 38 -7.10 13.17 12.46
C LEU A 38 -6.16 14.22 11.86
N ALA A 39 -5.14 14.64 12.62
CA ALA A 39 -4.16 15.62 12.15
C ALA A 39 -3.42 15.15 10.87
N VAL A 40 -2.99 13.88 10.84
CA VAL A 40 -2.32 13.31 9.66
C VAL A 40 -3.28 13.23 8.46
N ASN A 41 -4.53 12.82 8.66
CA ASN A 41 -5.52 12.77 7.59
C ASN A 41 -5.78 14.16 6.98
N LEU A 42 -5.85 15.21 7.80
CA LEU A 42 -5.99 16.59 7.32
C LEU A 42 -4.77 17.07 6.53
N CYS A 43 -3.55 16.70 6.95
CA CYS A 43 -2.33 17.02 6.20
C CYS A 43 -2.31 16.34 4.82
N VAL A 44 -2.75 15.09 4.76
CA VAL A 44 -2.80 14.33 3.50
C VAL A 44 -3.87 14.92 2.58
N LEU A 45 -5.03 15.30 3.12
CA LEU A 45 -6.10 16.00 2.41
C LEU A 45 -5.63 17.32 1.79
N THR A 46 -4.95 18.17 2.57
CA THR A 46 -4.40 19.43 2.06
C THR A 46 -3.34 19.21 0.99
N GLY A 47 -2.46 18.22 1.16
CA GLY A 47 -1.48 17.85 0.14
C GLY A 47 -2.10 17.34 -1.16
N PHE A 48 -3.19 16.58 -1.09
CA PHE A 48 -3.94 16.12 -2.27
C PHE A 48 -4.59 17.28 -3.02
N MET A 49 -5.27 18.18 -2.29
CA MET A 49 -5.88 19.38 -2.89
C MET A 49 -4.82 20.23 -3.59
N PHE A 50 -3.67 20.44 -2.94
CA PHE A 50 -2.55 21.14 -3.57
C PHE A 50 -2.09 20.48 -4.87
N LEU A 51 -1.95 19.15 -4.90
CA LEU A 51 -1.54 18.40 -6.11
C LEU A 51 -2.57 18.45 -7.24
N PHE A 52 -3.85 18.54 -6.90
CA PHE A 52 -4.93 18.70 -7.85
C PHE A 52 -4.83 20.06 -8.56
N PHE A 53 -4.55 21.14 -7.82
CA PHE A 53 -4.44 22.49 -8.38
C PHE A 53 -3.20 22.72 -9.25
N ILE A 54 -2.06 22.08 -8.95
CA ILE A 54 -0.82 22.27 -9.74
C ILE A 54 -0.74 21.43 -11.03
N ASN A 55 -1.85 20.81 -11.44
CA ASN A 55 -1.93 19.90 -12.59
C ASN A 55 -0.78 18.88 -12.68
N SER A 56 -0.51 18.18 -11.57
CA SER A 56 0.55 17.18 -11.51
C SER A 56 0.30 15.98 -12.43
N GLY A 57 1.36 15.24 -12.78
CA GLY A 57 1.26 14.03 -13.61
C GLY A 57 0.38 12.95 -12.98
N ASP A 58 -0.31 12.18 -13.82
CA ASP A 58 -1.36 11.24 -13.40
C ASP A 58 -0.87 10.16 -12.44
N VAL A 59 0.38 9.72 -12.57
CA VAL A 59 1.00 8.75 -11.64
C VAL A 59 1.05 9.34 -10.23
N LEU A 60 1.46 10.59 -10.09
CA LEU A 60 1.59 11.24 -8.80
C LEU A 60 0.22 11.46 -8.14
N LYS A 61 -0.79 11.83 -8.93
CA LYS A 61 -2.19 11.92 -8.48
C LYS A 61 -2.71 10.57 -8.00
N ALA A 62 -2.47 9.49 -8.75
CA ALA A 62 -2.89 8.13 -8.37
C ALA A 62 -2.22 7.69 -7.05
N VAL A 63 -0.90 7.90 -6.91
CA VAL A 63 -0.17 7.61 -5.66
C VAL A 63 -0.77 8.38 -4.48
N TYR A 64 -1.07 9.66 -4.66
CA TYR A 64 -1.68 10.45 -3.60
C TYR A 64 -3.11 10.03 -3.26
N LEU A 65 -3.87 9.56 -4.25
CA LEU A 65 -5.21 9.02 -4.05
C LEU A 65 -5.17 7.72 -3.22
N ILE A 66 -4.12 6.90 -3.37
CA ILE A 66 -3.86 5.73 -2.50
C ILE A 66 -3.68 6.16 -1.06
N TYR A 67 -2.89 7.21 -0.79
CA TYR A 67 -2.74 7.75 0.56
C TYR A 67 -4.05 8.34 1.09
N MET A 68 -4.79 9.08 0.27
CA MET A 68 -6.07 9.70 0.63
C MET A 68 -7.16 8.71 0.98
N VAL A 69 -7.19 7.53 0.37
CA VAL A 69 -8.17 6.48 0.69
C VAL A 69 -7.64 5.54 1.78
N GLY A 70 -6.36 5.18 1.69
CA GLY A 70 -5.71 4.21 2.57
C GLY A 70 -5.55 4.70 4.01
N LEU A 71 -5.10 5.94 4.21
CA LEU A 71 -4.91 6.48 5.56
C LEU A 71 -6.22 6.59 6.36
N PRO A 72 -7.31 7.16 5.81
CA PRO A 72 -8.59 7.16 6.52
C PRO A 72 -9.08 5.75 6.80
N GLY A 73 -8.99 4.83 5.83
CA GLY A 73 -9.39 3.43 6.02
C GLY A 73 -8.63 2.75 7.17
N LEU A 74 -7.30 2.90 7.19
CA LEU A 74 -6.45 2.39 8.28
C LEU A 74 -6.77 3.07 9.62
N SER A 75 -7.03 4.38 9.60
CA SER A 75 -7.36 5.16 10.80
C SER A 75 -8.67 4.68 11.41
N LEU A 76 -9.72 4.50 10.59
CA LEU A 76 -11.02 4.00 11.01
C LEU A 76 -10.90 2.61 11.65
N ILE A 77 -10.21 1.68 10.99
CA ILE A 77 -10.00 0.35 11.58
C ILE A 77 -9.19 0.46 12.86
N THR A 78 -8.18 1.34 12.94
CA THR A 78 -7.37 1.54 14.15
C THR A 78 -8.21 1.99 15.35
N MET A 79 -9.33 2.68 15.12
CA MET A 79 -10.30 3.03 16.16
C MET A 79 -10.99 1.81 16.78
N PHE A 80 -11.04 0.66 16.09
CA PHE A 80 -11.69 -0.59 16.56
C PHE A 80 -10.73 -1.77 16.75
N TYR A 81 -9.65 -1.85 15.97
CA TYR A 81 -8.63 -2.90 16.03
C TYR A 81 -7.22 -2.35 15.75
N LYS A 82 -6.20 -2.73 16.54
CA LYS A 82 -4.84 -2.17 16.41
C LYS A 82 -4.13 -2.67 15.15
N VAL A 83 -4.21 -1.95 14.04
CA VAL A 83 -3.50 -2.29 12.78
C VAL A 83 -2.04 -1.86 12.83
N SER A 84 -1.16 -2.59 12.14
CA SER A 84 0.25 -2.21 11.95
C SER A 84 0.41 -1.23 10.79
N PHE A 85 0.50 0.07 11.10
CA PHE A 85 0.80 1.11 10.10
C PHE A 85 2.12 0.86 9.36
N HIS A 86 3.13 0.31 10.02
CA HIS A 86 4.42 0.03 9.39
C HIS A 86 4.31 -0.98 8.24
N SER A 87 3.57 -2.07 8.45
CA SER A 87 3.36 -3.05 7.37
C SER A 87 2.48 -2.48 6.28
N SER A 88 1.45 -1.70 6.62
CA SER A 88 0.61 -1.00 5.66
C SER A 88 1.38 -0.05 4.75
N TYR A 89 2.20 0.85 5.32
CA TYR A 89 3.00 1.81 4.56
C TYR A 89 4.05 1.14 3.68
N VAL A 90 4.72 0.10 4.19
CA VAL A 90 5.71 -0.66 3.41
C VAL A 90 5.03 -1.36 2.23
N THR A 91 3.80 -1.86 2.39
CA THR A 91 3.01 -2.40 1.28
C THR A 91 2.67 -1.33 0.24
N MET A 92 2.12 -0.17 0.66
CA MET A 92 1.80 0.94 -0.27
C MET A 92 3.05 1.43 -1.00
N PHE A 93 4.17 1.57 -0.26
CA PHE A 93 5.46 1.97 -0.81
C PHE A 93 5.93 0.97 -1.86
N SER A 94 5.98 -0.32 -1.54
CA SER A 94 6.50 -1.35 -2.44
C SER A 94 5.66 -1.43 -3.73
N LEU A 95 4.34 -1.36 -3.60
CA LEU A 95 3.44 -1.36 -4.77
C LEU A 95 3.61 -0.09 -5.62
N THR A 96 3.71 1.07 -4.98
CA THR A 96 3.96 2.33 -5.70
C THR A 96 5.30 2.30 -6.44
N TYR A 97 6.36 1.84 -5.76
CA TYR A 97 7.69 1.73 -6.33
C TYR A 97 7.71 0.79 -7.54
N MET A 98 6.95 -0.31 -7.48
CA MET A 98 6.79 -1.22 -8.61
C MET A 98 6.14 -0.57 -9.82
N ILE A 99 5.14 0.30 -9.64
CA ILE A 99 4.53 1.03 -10.77
C ILE A 99 5.51 2.03 -11.39
N ILE A 100 6.31 2.70 -10.57
CA ILE A 100 7.23 3.76 -11.03
C ILE A 100 8.48 3.17 -11.70
N PHE A 101 9.09 2.15 -11.10
CA PHE A 101 10.41 1.62 -11.51
C PHE A 101 10.32 0.24 -12.20
N GLY A 102 9.13 -0.34 -12.30
CA GLY A 102 8.89 -1.61 -12.97
C GLY A 102 9.54 -2.82 -12.28
N LYS A 103 9.93 -3.82 -13.07
CA LYS A 103 10.42 -5.13 -12.59
C LYS A 103 11.58 -5.07 -11.60
N TRP A 104 12.43 -4.05 -11.68
CA TRP A 104 13.60 -3.90 -10.81
C TRP A 104 13.23 -3.61 -9.36
N ALA A 105 12.05 -3.03 -9.12
CA ALA A 105 11.56 -2.74 -7.77
C ALA A 105 10.96 -3.97 -7.06
N ILE A 106 11.00 -5.18 -7.64
CA ILE A 106 10.44 -6.37 -6.98
C ILE A 106 11.05 -6.65 -5.62
N PHE A 107 12.32 -6.33 -5.41
CA PHE A 107 13.00 -6.53 -4.13
C PHE A 107 12.34 -5.75 -2.99
N THR A 108 11.61 -4.67 -3.28
CA THR A 108 10.85 -3.93 -2.27
C THR A 108 9.74 -4.78 -1.64
N LEU A 109 9.17 -5.75 -2.36
CA LEU A 109 8.18 -6.67 -1.80
C LEU A 109 8.74 -7.51 -0.65
N LEU A 110 10.06 -7.77 -0.61
CA LEU A 110 10.71 -8.46 0.50
C LEU A 110 10.70 -7.64 1.79
N LEU A 111 10.52 -6.32 1.70
CA LEU A 111 10.40 -5.45 2.88
C LEU A 111 9.11 -5.72 3.65
N ILE A 112 8.03 -6.13 2.97
CA ILE A 112 6.73 -6.41 3.60
C ILE A 112 6.84 -7.50 4.67
N PRO A 113 7.31 -8.72 4.36
CA PRO A 113 7.46 -9.77 5.37
C PRO A 113 8.59 -9.46 6.37
N LEU A 114 9.66 -8.77 5.96
CA LEU A 114 10.77 -8.42 6.86
C LEU A 114 10.31 -7.46 7.97
N VAL A 115 9.60 -6.39 7.58
CA VAL A 115 9.02 -5.42 8.51
C VAL A 115 7.89 -6.07 9.32
N GLY A 116 7.03 -6.86 8.67
CA GLY A 116 5.99 -7.62 9.36
C GLY A 116 6.54 -8.53 10.46
N TRP A 117 7.59 -9.30 10.15
CA TRP A 117 8.27 -10.18 11.10
C TRP A 117 8.90 -9.39 12.25
N SER A 118 9.60 -8.29 11.96
CA SER A 118 10.15 -7.41 12.99
C SER A 118 9.08 -6.95 13.99
N ARG A 119 7.90 -6.54 13.50
CA ARG A 119 6.80 -6.07 14.37
C ARG A 119 6.21 -7.16 15.26
N VAL A 120 6.13 -8.39 14.76
CA VAL A 120 5.70 -9.55 15.54
C VAL A 120 6.79 -9.96 16.55
N ARG A 121 8.06 -10.00 16.14
CA ARG A 121 9.18 -10.40 17.00
C ARG A 121 9.40 -9.43 18.16
N LEU A 122 9.22 -8.14 17.92
CA LEU A 122 9.24 -7.09 18.95
C LEU A 122 7.98 -7.08 19.83
N LYS A 123 7.06 -8.03 19.67
CA LYS A 123 5.79 -8.15 20.39
C LYS A 123 4.92 -6.88 20.34
N ARG A 124 5.12 -6.04 19.31
CA ARG A 124 4.35 -4.80 19.13
C ARG A 124 3.01 -5.05 18.46
N HIS A 125 2.95 -6.07 17.61
CA HIS A 125 1.75 -6.48 16.87
C HIS A 125 1.62 -8.00 16.80
N THR A 126 0.39 -8.50 16.64
CA THR A 126 0.13 -9.90 16.30
C THR A 126 0.23 -10.11 14.79
N ILE A 127 0.34 -11.37 14.36
CA ILE A 127 0.34 -11.73 12.93
C ILE A 127 -0.93 -11.22 12.23
N SER A 128 -2.10 -11.34 12.87
CA SER A 128 -3.38 -10.84 12.33
C SER A 128 -3.38 -9.32 12.12
N GLN A 129 -2.79 -8.55 13.04
CA GLN A 129 -2.69 -7.09 12.94
C GLN A 129 -1.78 -6.64 11.79
N VAL A 130 -0.73 -7.41 11.51
CA VAL A 130 0.15 -7.19 10.37
C VAL A 130 -0.57 -7.53 9.07
N LEU A 131 -1.22 -8.70 9.00
CA LEU A 131 -1.95 -9.16 7.83
C LEU A 131 -3.07 -8.21 7.41
N ILE A 132 -3.93 -7.77 8.35
CA ILE A 132 -5.01 -6.84 8.05
C ILE A 132 -4.46 -5.55 7.44
N GLY A 133 -3.34 -5.04 7.98
CA GLY A 133 -2.68 -3.86 7.44
C GLY A 133 -2.15 -4.07 6.01
N ILE A 134 -1.55 -5.23 5.74
CA ILE A 134 -1.05 -5.57 4.40
C ILE A 134 -2.20 -5.70 3.41
N ILE A 135 -3.26 -6.42 3.78
CA ILE A 135 -4.41 -6.69 2.91
C ILE A 135 -5.10 -5.39 2.55
N LEU A 136 -5.46 -4.56 3.54
CA LEU A 136 -6.17 -3.32 3.27
C LEU A 136 -5.35 -2.38 2.38
N SER A 137 -4.08 -2.18 2.71
CA SER A 137 -3.20 -1.30 1.95
C SER A 137 -2.90 -1.85 0.55
N GLY A 138 -2.77 -3.17 0.41
CA GLY A 138 -2.62 -3.84 -0.86
C GLY A 138 -3.86 -3.65 -1.74
N THR A 139 -5.04 -3.95 -1.21
CA THR A 139 -6.32 -3.77 -1.91
C THR A 139 -6.52 -2.33 -2.34
N VAL A 140 -6.35 -1.35 -1.45
CA VAL A 140 -6.50 0.07 -1.81
C VAL A 140 -5.52 0.46 -2.91
N SER A 141 -4.26 0.07 -2.80
CA SER A 141 -3.23 0.42 -3.81
C SER A 141 -3.55 -0.19 -5.17
N LEU A 142 -3.87 -1.48 -5.20
CA LEU A 142 -4.18 -2.20 -6.44
C LEU A 142 -5.45 -1.66 -7.10
N THR A 143 -6.51 -1.42 -6.33
CA THR A 143 -7.77 -0.87 -6.84
C THR A 143 -7.55 0.51 -7.44
N VAL A 144 -6.90 1.42 -6.71
CA VAL A 144 -6.66 2.78 -7.20
C VAL A 144 -5.80 2.78 -8.46
N PHE A 145 -4.71 2.00 -8.48
CA PHE A 145 -3.88 1.91 -9.67
C PHE A 145 -4.66 1.35 -10.87
N SER A 146 -5.44 0.29 -10.66
CA SER A 146 -6.24 -0.33 -11.71
C SER A 146 -7.28 0.64 -12.29
N LEU A 147 -7.97 1.39 -11.44
CA LEU A 147 -8.95 2.41 -11.84
C LEU A 147 -8.30 3.57 -12.62
N ASN A 148 -7.02 3.85 -12.37
CA ASN A 148 -6.26 4.88 -13.08
C ASN A 148 -5.48 4.32 -14.29
N GLY A 149 -5.78 3.09 -14.74
CA GLY A 149 -5.17 2.48 -15.92
C GLY A 149 -3.75 1.94 -15.70
N TYR A 150 -3.23 1.98 -14.47
CA TYR A 150 -1.95 1.39 -14.11
C TYR A 150 -2.16 -0.07 -13.76
N SER A 151 -1.75 -0.96 -14.67
CA SER A 151 -1.90 -2.39 -14.44
C SER A 151 -0.59 -3.07 -14.10
N PHE A 152 -0.57 -3.72 -12.94
CA PHE A 152 0.58 -4.47 -12.43
C PHE A 152 1.03 -5.57 -13.38
N TYR A 153 0.10 -6.23 -14.08
CA TYR A 153 0.41 -7.33 -15.00
C TYR A 153 1.32 -6.88 -16.17
N ARG A 154 1.24 -5.61 -16.56
CA ARG A 154 2.06 -5.05 -17.65
C ARG A 154 3.54 -5.00 -17.25
N TYR A 155 3.80 -4.82 -15.95
CA TYR A 155 5.15 -4.76 -15.39
C TYR A 155 5.59 -6.10 -14.80
N PHE A 156 4.64 -6.97 -14.44
CA PHE A 156 4.89 -8.22 -13.75
C PHE A 156 3.98 -9.36 -14.25
N PRO A 157 4.38 -10.08 -15.31
CA PRO A 157 3.61 -11.21 -15.80
C PRO A 157 3.64 -12.37 -14.77
N PRO A 158 2.55 -13.16 -14.65
CA PRO A 158 2.46 -14.26 -13.69
C PRO A 158 3.63 -15.25 -13.73
N GLY A 159 4.18 -15.50 -14.92
CA GLY A 159 5.34 -16.38 -15.10
C GLY A 159 6.62 -15.88 -14.44
N LEU A 160 6.88 -14.56 -14.46
CA LEU A 160 8.04 -13.98 -13.77
C LEU A 160 7.90 -14.13 -12.24
N MET A 161 6.68 -13.99 -11.75
CA MET A 161 6.31 -14.13 -10.34
C MET A 161 6.50 -15.56 -9.86
N TRP A 162 6.05 -16.52 -10.66
CA TRP A 162 6.23 -17.93 -10.40
C TRP A 162 7.71 -18.33 -10.37
N ASN A 163 8.50 -17.87 -11.35
CA ASN A 163 9.93 -18.18 -11.42
C ASN A 163 10.70 -17.64 -10.21
N ILE A 164 10.45 -16.39 -9.80
CA ILE A 164 11.11 -15.80 -8.64
C ILE A 164 10.70 -16.52 -7.35
N PHE A 165 9.41 -16.85 -7.20
CA PHE A 165 8.94 -17.64 -6.06
C PHE A 165 9.64 -19.01 -5.99
N HIS A 166 9.75 -19.69 -7.13
CA HIS A 166 10.44 -20.98 -7.19
C HIS A 166 11.93 -20.87 -6.84
N ILE A 167 12.63 -19.84 -7.35
CA ILE A 167 14.05 -19.62 -7.03
C ILE A 167 14.23 -19.35 -5.52
N ILE A 168 13.42 -18.46 -4.95
CA ILE A 168 13.50 -18.12 -3.52
C ILE A 168 13.20 -19.34 -2.65
N THR A 169 12.17 -20.11 -2.98
CA THR A 169 11.78 -21.27 -2.18
C THR A 169 12.83 -22.38 -2.20
N GLU A 170 13.43 -22.67 -3.36
CA GLU A 170 14.52 -23.63 -3.46
C GLU A 170 15.76 -23.17 -2.68
N HIS A 171 16.12 -21.88 -2.78
CA HIS A 171 17.29 -21.35 -2.06
C HIS A 171 17.09 -21.34 -0.53
N LEU A 172 15.88 -21.03 -0.07
CA LEU A 172 15.54 -21.05 1.36
C LEU A 172 15.52 -22.48 1.93
N LYS A 173 15.00 -23.46 1.18
CA LYS A 173 15.06 -24.88 1.57
C LYS A 173 16.49 -25.35 1.75
N TYR A 174 17.38 -24.96 0.84
CA TYR A 174 18.80 -25.32 0.91
C TYR A 174 19.51 -24.62 2.09
N SER A 175 19.20 -23.34 2.34
CA SER A 175 19.89 -22.53 3.36
C SER A 175 19.43 -22.82 4.80
N PHE A 176 18.21 -23.34 5.01
CA PHE A 176 17.65 -23.60 6.33
C PHE A 176 17.01 -24.99 6.42
N PRO A 177 17.80 -26.07 6.40
CA PRO A 177 17.28 -27.43 6.51
C PRO A 177 16.55 -27.62 7.86
N GLY A 178 15.32 -28.13 7.82
CA GLY A 178 14.57 -28.54 9.01
C GLY A 178 13.74 -27.47 9.73
N LYS A 179 13.76 -26.19 9.30
CA LYS A 179 12.79 -25.19 9.79
C LYS A 179 11.60 -25.06 8.85
N SER A 180 10.40 -25.34 9.36
CA SER A 180 9.16 -24.81 8.81
C SER A 180 9.17 -23.29 8.98
N ILE A 181 9.87 -22.57 8.10
CA ILE A 181 9.46 -21.20 7.78
C ILE A 181 8.03 -21.38 7.30
N ASN A 182 7.05 -20.73 7.96
CA ASN A 182 5.63 -20.86 7.63
C ASN A 182 5.39 -20.42 6.17
N MET A 183 5.69 -21.30 5.23
CA MET A 183 5.56 -21.15 3.78
C MET A 183 4.10 -20.90 3.44
N LEU A 184 3.20 -21.45 4.26
CA LEU A 184 1.77 -21.17 4.26
C LEU A 184 1.45 -19.68 4.38
N PHE A 185 2.22 -18.90 5.14
CA PHE A 185 2.01 -17.45 5.30
C PHE A 185 2.32 -16.68 4.01
N PHE A 186 3.48 -16.97 3.40
CA PHE A 186 3.85 -16.39 2.11
C PHE A 186 2.91 -16.84 0.99
N PHE A 187 2.54 -18.12 0.99
CA PHE A 187 1.64 -18.72 0.01
C PHE A 187 0.21 -18.18 0.14
N MET A 188 -0.32 -18.03 1.37
CA MET A 188 -1.65 -17.44 1.59
C MET A 188 -1.68 -15.96 1.21
N MET A 189 -0.63 -15.19 1.51
CA MET A 189 -0.57 -13.77 1.16
C MET A 189 -0.44 -13.58 -0.36
N PHE A 190 0.33 -14.44 -1.03
CA PHE A 190 0.48 -14.49 -2.48
C PHE A 190 -0.80 -14.96 -3.19
N ALA A 191 -1.42 -16.03 -2.71
CA ALA A 191 -2.68 -16.56 -3.23
C ALA A 191 -3.84 -15.58 -3.05
N LEU A 192 -3.89 -14.86 -1.93
CA LEU A 192 -4.90 -13.83 -1.68
C LEU A 192 -4.75 -12.65 -2.64
N VAL A 193 -3.52 -12.21 -2.91
CA VAL A 193 -3.25 -11.16 -3.91
C VAL A 193 -3.68 -11.61 -5.31
N LEU A 194 -3.37 -12.84 -5.71
CA LEU A 194 -3.81 -13.38 -7.01
C LEU A 194 -5.34 -13.57 -7.09
N TYR A 195 -5.96 -14.04 -6.00
CA TYR A 195 -7.40 -14.28 -5.93
C TYR A 195 -8.22 -12.97 -5.98
N LEU A 196 -7.79 -11.94 -5.26
CA LEU A 196 -8.41 -10.61 -5.33
C LEU A 196 -8.27 -9.98 -6.72
N ASN A 197 -7.15 -10.22 -7.42
CA ASN A 197 -6.96 -9.79 -8.81
C ASN A 197 -7.89 -10.51 -9.80
N MET A 198 -8.17 -11.80 -9.59
CA MET A 198 -9.11 -12.57 -10.41
C MET A 198 -10.56 -12.09 -10.23
N LEU A 199 -10.98 -11.78 -9.00
CA LEU A 199 -12.34 -11.32 -8.70
C LEU A 199 -12.65 -9.94 -9.33
N ILE A 200 -11.70 -9.01 -9.29
CA ILE A 200 -11.86 -7.67 -9.87
C ILE A 200 -11.97 -7.73 -11.42
N PHE A 201 -11.34 -8.72 -12.06
CA PHE A 201 -11.39 -8.89 -13.51
C PHE A 201 -12.66 -9.60 -14.01
N SER A 202 -13.33 -10.40 -13.18
CA SER A 202 -14.62 -10.99 -13.53
C SER A 202 -15.70 -9.94 -13.83
N GLU A 203 -15.58 -8.72 -13.29
CA GLU A 203 -16.51 -7.62 -13.56
C GLU A 203 -16.02 -6.67 -14.69
N GLY A 204 -14.72 -6.65 -14.98
CA GLY A 204 -14.09 -5.75 -15.96
C GLY A 204 -14.34 -6.09 -17.44
N SER A 205 -14.83 -7.30 -17.74
CA SER A 205 -15.19 -7.71 -19.11
C SER A 205 -16.36 -6.93 -19.72
N TYR A 206 -17.12 -6.17 -18.93
CA TYR A 206 -18.23 -5.35 -19.43
C TYR A 206 -17.83 -3.96 -19.93
N LEU A 207 -16.65 -3.44 -19.55
CA LEU A 207 -16.21 -2.09 -19.93
C LEU A 207 -15.43 -2.03 -21.24
N LYS A 208 -14.98 -3.17 -21.78
CA LYS A 208 -14.30 -3.27 -23.08
C LYS A 208 -15.13 -2.81 -24.29
N LYS A 209 -16.44 -2.56 -24.12
CA LYS A 209 -17.31 -2.07 -25.20
C LYS A 209 -17.37 -0.54 -25.30
N GLY A 210 -16.88 0.21 -24.29
CA GLY A 210 -16.93 1.69 -24.27
C GLY A 210 -15.66 2.39 -24.76
N GLU A 211 -14.48 1.77 -24.56
CA GLU A 211 -13.19 2.41 -24.87
C GLU A 211 -12.87 2.51 -26.36
N THR A 212 -13.47 1.67 -27.20
CA THR A 212 -13.37 1.77 -28.66
C THR A 212 -14.02 3.04 -29.22
N CYS A 213 -14.93 3.69 -28.47
CA CYS A 213 -15.57 4.92 -28.88
C CYS A 213 -14.76 6.18 -28.53
N PHE A 214 -14.04 6.17 -27.39
CA PHE A 214 -13.27 7.34 -26.92
C PHE A 214 -11.94 7.52 -27.67
N LEU A 215 -11.26 6.43 -28.01
CA LEU A 215 -10.00 6.47 -28.78
C LEU A 215 -10.18 6.96 -30.22
N LYS A 216 -11.36 6.78 -30.81
CA LYS A 216 -11.62 7.21 -32.21
C LYS A 216 -11.80 8.73 -32.34
N ARG A 217 -12.14 9.44 -31.26
CA ARG A 217 -12.41 10.89 -31.31
C ARG A 217 -11.15 11.76 -31.18
N ASN A 218 -10.10 11.26 -30.56
CA ASN A 218 -8.87 12.03 -30.29
C ASN A 218 -7.74 11.82 -31.32
N ILE A 219 -7.87 10.86 -32.25
CA ILE A 219 -6.86 10.60 -33.29
C ILE A 219 -7.07 11.48 -34.54
N CYS A 220 -8.23 12.13 -34.71
CA CYS A 220 -8.50 12.99 -35.88
C CYS A 220 -8.04 14.46 -35.73
N LEU A 221 -7.48 14.88 -34.59
CA LEU A 221 -7.04 16.27 -34.38
C LEU A 221 -5.53 16.50 -34.58
N PHE A 222 -4.79 15.47 -34.97
CA PHE A 222 -3.40 15.56 -35.41
C PHE A 222 -3.26 14.95 -36.80
N ARG A 223 -3.82 15.62 -37.82
CA ARG A 223 -3.39 15.46 -39.20
C ARG A 223 -3.53 16.77 -39.95
#